data_AF-A0A7V8FIM0-F1
#
_entry.id   AF-A0A7V8FIM0-F1
#
_cell.length_a   1.000
_cell.length_b   1.000
_cell.length_c   1.000
_cell.angle_alpha   90.00
_cell.angle_beta   90.00
_cell.angle_gamma   90.00
#
_symmetry.space_group_name_H-M   'P 1'
#
loop_
_entity.id
_entity.type
_entity.pdbx_description
1 polymer ?
#
loop_
_entity_poly.entity_id
_entity_poly.type
_entity_poly.pdbx_seq_one_letter_code
_entity_poly.pdbx_strand_id
1 'polypeptide(L)'
;MGESQPVALNLSADPAWLVYAFERDGVTYYQVNDLVGDVNLIIANIDSTFWTLPAGKRVARVSLPSKPLVLPKNVRRSVVFRGQDFSLVTYGTERDAIWSVERTAGGE
;
A
#
# COMPACT_ATOMS: atom_id res chain seq x y z
N MET A 1 30.98 6.35 3.49
CA MET A 1 30.14 7.55 3.31
C MET A 1 28.84 7.07 2.70
N GLY A 2 27.82 6.87 3.53
CA GLY A 2 26.62 6.10 3.20
C GLY A 2 25.45 7.02 2.85
N GLU A 3 25.54 7.68 1.70
CA GLU A 3 24.42 8.44 1.15
C GLU A 3 23.61 7.48 0.28
N SER A 4 22.65 6.80 0.89
CA SER A 4 21.66 6.01 0.17
C SER A 4 20.36 6.03 0.95
N GLN A 5 19.88 7.23 1.28
CA GLN A 5 18.44 7.39 1.36
C GLN A 5 17.96 7.31 -0.09
N PRO A 6 17.30 6.23 -0.54
CA PRO A 6 16.62 6.31 -1.82
C PRO A 6 15.69 7.52 -1.71
N VAL A 7 15.77 8.46 -2.65
CA VAL A 7 14.74 9.47 -2.86
C VAL A 7 13.50 8.71 -3.32
N ALA A 8 12.86 8.01 -2.39
CA ALA A 8 11.56 7.44 -2.60
C ALA A 8 10.62 8.63 -2.62
N LEU A 9 10.20 9.02 -3.82
CA LEU A 9 9.17 10.03 -4.00
C LEU A 9 7.95 9.63 -3.17
N ASN A 10 7.36 10.59 -2.47
CA ASN A 10 6.07 10.33 -1.86
C ASN A 10 5.04 10.20 -2.98
N LEU A 11 4.53 8.98 -3.14
CA LEU A 11 3.52 8.63 -4.12
C LEU A 11 2.11 8.64 -3.52
N SER A 12 1.95 9.11 -2.29
CA SER A 12 0.64 9.14 -1.65
C SER A 12 -0.32 10.06 -2.40
N ALA A 13 -1.52 9.53 -2.65
CA ALA A 13 -2.65 10.29 -3.18
C ALA A 13 -3.46 10.94 -2.05
N ASP A 14 -3.42 10.36 -0.85
CA ASP A 14 -4.09 10.90 0.34
C ASP A 14 -3.05 11.54 1.28
N PRO A 15 -3.24 12.79 1.70
CA PRO A 15 -2.29 13.50 2.55
C PRO A 15 -2.27 12.98 3.99
N ALA A 16 -3.18 12.07 4.39
CA ALA A 16 -3.15 11.39 5.67
C ALA A 16 -2.15 10.22 5.70
N TRP A 17 -1.53 9.89 4.55
CA TRP A 17 -0.63 8.75 4.42
C TRP A 17 0.61 9.14 3.62
N LEU A 18 1.69 8.38 3.83
CA LEU A 18 2.94 8.52 3.09
C LEU A 18 3.22 7.19 2.40
N VAL A 19 3.34 7.21 1.07
CA VAL A 19 3.58 5.98 0.30
C VAL A 19 4.89 6.08 -0.43
N TYR A 20 5.75 5.11 -0.20
CA TYR A 20 7.08 5.02 -0.77
C TYR A 20 7.20 3.73 -1.57
N ALA A 21 7.52 3.85 -2.85
CA ALA A 21 7.83 2.70 -3.69
C ALA A 21 9.34 2.60 -3.90
N PHE A 22 9.89 1.39 -3.77
CA PHE A 22 11.27 1.11 -4.11
C PHE A 22 11.40 -0.32 -4.62
N GLU A 23 12.29 -0.54 -5.58
CA GLU A 23 12.60 -1.87 -6.08
C GLU A 23 13.84 -2.42 -5.37
N ARG A 24 13.81 -3.70 -5.01
CA ARG A 24 14.96 -4.42 -4.47
C ARG A 24 14.89 -5.86 -4.94
N ASP A 25 15.99 -6.36 -5.52
CA ASP A 25 16.10 -7.76 -5.96
C ASP A 25 15.00 -8.18 -6.97
N GLY A 26 14.57 -7.25 -7.84
CA GLY A 26 13.47 -7.48 -8.79
C GLY A 26 12.06 -7.52 -8.15
N VAL A 27 11.96 -7.20 -6.86
CA VAL A 27 10.69 -7.06 -6.14
C VAL A 27 10.39 -5.59 -5.91
N THR A 28 9.20 -5.13 -6.30
CA THR A 28 8.78 -3.76 -6.01
C THR A 28 8.06 -3.72 -4.67
N TYR A 29 8.62 -2.98 -3.71
CA TYR A 29 8.04 -2.78 -2.39
C TYR A 29 7.35 -1.43 -2.32
N TYR A 30 6.11 -1.42 -1.84
CA TYR A 30 5.30 -0.25 -1.56
C TYR A 30 5.08 -0.19 -0.06
N GLN A 31 5.85 0.68 0.58
CA GLN A 31 5.75 0.93 2.00
C GLN A 31 4.77 2.07 2.26
N VAL A 32 3.77 1.81 3.11
CA VAL A 32 2.81 2.80 3.57
C VAL A 32 3.14 3.16 5.00
N ASN A 33 3.46 4.43 5.22
CA ASN A 33 3.71 5.01 6.52
C ASN A 33 2.57 5.93 6.92
N ASP A 34 2.40 6.05 8.22
CA ASP A 34 1.57 7.04 8.88
C ASP A 34 2.24 8.44 8.81
N LEU A 35 1.50 9.50 9.16
CA LEU A 35 2.03 10.88 9.21
C LEU A 35 3.16 11.04 10.22
N VAL A 36 3.19 10.20 11.25
CA VAL A 36 4.29 10.18 12.23
C VAL A 36 5.55 9.47 11.69
N GLY A 37 5.46 8.82 10.53
CA GLY A 37 6.55 8.06 9.89
C GLY A 37 6.61 6.59 10.28
N ASP A 38 5.70 6.11 11.13
CA ASP A 38 5.59 4.69 11.47
C ASP A 38 5.10 3.88 10.26
N VAL A 39 5.76 2.75 9.99
CA VAL A 39 5.35 1.84 8.92
C VAL A 39 4.06 1.13 9.33
N ASN A 40 3.01 1.33 8.53
CA ASN A 40 1.71 0.71 8.75
C ASN A 40 1.58 -0.62 7.98
N LEU A 41 2.12 -0.65 6.77
CA LEU A 41 2.02 -1.79 5.85
C LEU A 41 3.15 -1.75 4.82
N ILE A 42 3.61 -2.92 4.38
CA ILE A 42 4.42 -3.06 3.16
C ILE A 42 3.72 -4.02 2.20
N ILE A 43 3.59 -3.63 0.94
CA ILE A 43 3.10 -4.48 -0.15
C ILE A 43 4.29 -4.78 -1.05
N ALA A 44 4.61 -6.06 -1.26
CA ALA A 44 5.57 -6.51 -2.25
C ALA A 44 4.84 -6.92 -3.52
N ASN A 45 5.33 -6.50 -4.68
CA ASN A 45 4.88 -6.95 -5.99
C ASN A 45 6.01 -7.74 -6.66
N ILE A 46 5.70 -8.97 -7.06
CA ILE A 46 6.61 -9.90 -7.74
C ILE A 46 5.82 -10.55 -8.87
N ASP A 47 6.21 -10.31 -10.13
CA ASP A 47 5.57 -10.93 -11.30
C ASP A 47 4.03 -10.78 -11.30
N SER A 48 3.53 -9.56 -11.09
CA SER A 48 2.09 -9.26 -10.96
C SER A 48 1.37 -9.90 -9.76
N THR A 49 2.11 -10.59 -8.88
CA THR A 49 1.62 -11.16 -7.63
C THR A 49 1.92 -10.22 -6.48
N PHE A 50 0.86 -9.77 -5.81
CA PHE A 50 0.95 -8.89 -4.67
C PHE A 50 0.95 -9.71 -3.37
N TRP A 51 1.87 -9.37 -2.47
CA TRP A 51 2.01 -9.94 -1.14
C TRP A 51 2.07 -8.81 -0.12
N THR A 52 1.53 -9.06 1.07
CA THR A 52 1.62 -8.10 2.17
C THR A 52 2.57 -8.61 3.21
N LEU A 53 3.53 -7.77 3.56
CA LEU A 53 4.52 -8.07 4.58
C LEU A 53 4.09 -7.39 5.88
N PRO A 54 4.12 -8.10 7.00
CA PRO A 54 3.90 -7.49 8.30
C PRO A 54 5.05 -6.51 8.56
N ALA A 55 4.72 -5.23 8.62
CA ALA A 55 5.66 -4.17 8.89
C ALA A 55 5.05 -3.24 9.93
N GLY A 56 5.83 -2.90 10.96
CA GLY A 56 5.35 -2.13 12.10
C GLY A 56 4.76 -2.98 13.23
N LYS A 57 4.04 -2.32 14.13
CA LYS A 57 3.58 -2.93 15.40
C LYS A 57 2.35 -3.83 15.25
N ARG A 58 1.66 -3.80 14.11
CA ARG A 58 0.40 -4.51 13.89
C ARG A 58 0.32 -5.08 12.48
N VAL A 59 -0.39 -6.20 12.34
CA VAL A 59 -0.69 -6.78 11.03
C VAL A 59 -1.87 -6.01 10.43
N ALA A 60 -1.59 -5.19 9.42
CA ALA A 60 -2.64 -4.53 8.64
C ALA A 60 -3.44 -5.58 7.85
N ARG A 61 -4.76 -5.43 7.80
CA ARG A 61 -5.63 -6.30 6.98
C ARG A 61 -5.61 -5.78 5.56
N VAL A 62 -5.16 -6.61 4.62
CA VAL A 62 -5.09 -6.24 3.22
C VAL A 62 -5.81 -7.26 2.36
N SER A 63 -6.71 -6.76 1.53
CA SER A 63 -7.38 -7.48 0.47
C SER A 63 -6.51 -7.42 -0.78
N LEU A 64 -6.03 -8.58 -1.21
CA LEU A 64 -5.21 -8.74 -2.39
C LEU A 64 -6.07 -9.25 -3.54
N PRO A 65 -5.75 -8.94 -4.81
CA PRO A 65 -6.49 -9.49 -5.95
C PRO A 65 -6.47 -11.02 -5.97
N SER A 66 -5.38 -11.65 -5.53
CA SER A 66 -5.27 -13.11 -5.40
C SER A 66 -6.03 -13.68 -4.21
N LYS A 67 -6.34 -12.85 -3.19
CA LYS A 67 -7.05 -13.24 -1.97
C LYS A 67 -7.94 -12.09 -1.51
N PRO A 68 -9.11 -11.92 -2.15
CA PRO A 68 -10.03 -10.84 -1.79
C PRO A 68 -10.54 -11.07 -0.37
N LEU A 69 -10.48 -10.03 0.45
CA LEU A 69 -11.04 -10.01 1.78
C LEU A 69 -12.45 -9.37 1.72
N VAL A 70 -13.31 -9.73 2.66
CA VAL A 70 -14.61 -9.06 2.80
C VAL A 70 -14.38 -7.64 3.30
N LEU A 71 -14.61 -6.67 2.42
CA LEU A 71 -14.50 -5.25 2.73
C LEU A 71 -15.80 -4.76 3.37
N PRO A 72 -15.73 -4.08 4.52
CA PRO A 72 -16.90 -3.41 5.07
C PRO A 72 -17.37 -2.33 4.09
N LYS A 73 -18.62 -2.41 3.64
CA LYS A 73 -19.19 -1.45 2.68
C LYS A 73 -19.60 -0.12 3.34
N ASN A 74 -19.70 -0.10 4.67
CA ASN A 74 -20.21 1.02 5.45
C ASN A 74 -19.12 1.90 6.07
N VAL A 75 -17.88 1.78 5.60
CA VAL A 75 -16.76 2.62 6.05
C VAL A 75 -16.32 3.56 4.95
N ARG A 76 -15.65 4.65 5.33
CA ARG A 76 -15.06 5.58 4.37
C ARG A 76 -13.96 4.87 3.58
N ARG A 77 -14.04 4.97 2.24
CA ARG A 77 -12.96 4.60 1.33
C ARG A 77 -12.12 5.82 1.02
N SER A 78 -10.81 5.70 1.13
CA SER A 78 -9.84 6.71 0.71
C SER A 78 -8.77 6.07 -0.17
N VAL A 79 -8.47 6.69 -1.30
CA VAL A 79 -7.41 6.21 -2.20
C VAL A 79 -6.09 6.72 -1.67
N VAL A 80 -5.28 5.82 -1.12
CA VAL A 80 -4.01 6.17 -0.49
C VAL A 80 -2.87 6.24 -1.50
N PHE A 81 -2.93 5.40 -2.53
CA PHE A 81 -1.98 5.45 -3.64
C PHE A 81 -2.70 5.10 -4.94
N ARG A 82 -2.33 5.80 -6.02
CA ARG A 82 -2.86 5.55 -7.35
C ARG A 82 -1.70 5.38 -8.32
N GLY A 83 -1.36 4.14 -8.63
CA GLY A 83 -0.40 3.78 -9.65
C GLY A 83 -1.07 3.54 -11.00
N GLN A 84 -0.25 3.36 -12.02
CA GLN A 84 -0.71 2.98 -13.36
C GLN A 84 -1.19 1.52 -13.41
N ASP A 85 -0.54 0.64 -12.66
CA ASP A 85 -0.84 -0.81 -12.62
C ASP A 85 -1.93 -1.15 -11.59
N PHE A 86 -1.88 -0.51 -10.42
CA PHE A 86 -2.85 -0.73 -9.35
C PHE A 86 -3.09 0.53 -8.53
N SER A 87 -4.22 0.56 -7.85
CA SER A 87 -4.59 1.56 -6.86
C SER A 87 -4.69 0.90 -5.49
N LEU A 88 -4.13 1.56 -4.47
CA LEU A 88 -4.25 1.16 -3.08
C LEU A 88 -5.32 2.01 -2.42
N VAL A 89 -6.35 1.35 -1.91
CA VAL A 89 -7.48 1.98 -1.24
C VAL A 89 -7.52 1.50 0.20
N THR A 90 -7.75 2.42 1.13
CA THR A 90 -7.98 2.10 2.53
C THR A 90 -9.46 2.27 2.87
N TYR A 91 -10.01 1.34 3.63
CA TYR A 91 -11.40 1.28 4.05
C TYR A 91 -11.45 1.32 5.58
N GLY A 92 -11.87 2.45 6.15
CA GLY A 92 -11.95 2.64 7.60
C GLY A 92 -11.07 3.76 8.14
N THR A 93 -10.97 3.83 9.46
CA THR A 93 -10.09 4.74 10.20
C THR A 93 -8.85 3.98 10.68
N GLU A 94 -7.71 4.66 10.73
CA GLU A 94 -6.32 4.15 10.86
C GLU A 94 -6.12 2.86 11.67
N ARG A 95 -6.86 2.63 12.76
CA ARG A 95 -6.72 1.47 13.64
C ARG A 95 -7.41 0.18 13.18
N ASP A 96 -8.48 0.27 12.40
CA ASP A 96 -9.21 -0.88 11.83
C ASP A 96 -9.24 -0.83 10.30
N ALA A 97 -8.41 0.02 9.72
CA ALA A 97 -8.32 0.22 8.29
C ALA A 97 -8.01 -1.10 7.56
N ILE A 98 -8.88 -1.45 6.61
CA ILE A 98 -8.66 -2.55 5.69
C ILE A 98 -8.16 -1.96 4.37
N TRP A 99 -6.98 -2.39 3.97
CA TRP A 99 -6.35 -2.00 2.73
C TRP A 99 -6.86 -2.91 1.60
N SER A 100 -6.99 -2.38 0.39
CA SER A 100 -7.33 -3.15 -0.80
C SER A 100 -6.47 -2.74 -1.96
N VAL A 101 -5.84 -3.72 -2.57
CA VAL A 101 -5.10 -3.55 -3.82
C VAL A 101 -6.08 -3.81 -4.96
N GLU A 102 -6.52 -2.74 -5.60
CA GLU A 102 -7.38 -2.80 -6.78
C GLU A 102 -6.49 -2.70 -8.02
N ARG A 103 -6.38 -3.78 -8.81
CA ARG A 103 -5.69 -3.69 -10.10
C ARG A 103 -6.42 -2.68 -10.96
N THR A 104 -5.70 -1.71 -11.49
CA THR A 104 -6.26 -0.78 -12.47
C THR A 104 -6.38 -1.58 -13.74
N ALA A 105 -7.57 -2.13 -14.03
CA ALA A 105 -7.81 -2.74 -15.33
C ALA A 105 -7.58 -1.63 -16.36
N GLY A 106 -6.46 -1.70 -17.08
CA GLY A 106 -6.27 -0.92 -18.29
C GLY A 106 -7.47 -1.21 -19.17
N GLY A 107 -8.20 -0.14 -19.52
CA GLY A 107 -9.44 -0.25 -20.27
C GLY A 107 -9.25 -1.14 -21.50
N GLU A 108 -10.15 -2.09 -21.66
CA GLU A 108 -10.46 -2.66 -22.96
C GLU A 108 -11.13 -1.60 -23.85
#